data_AF-A0A6A3C6U7-F1
#
_entry.id   AF-A0A6A3C6U7-F1
#
_cell.length_a   1.000
_cell.length_b   1.000
_cell.length_c   1.000
_cell.angle_alpha   90.00
_cell.angle_beta   90.00
_cell.angle_gamma   90.00
#
_symmetry.space_group_name_H-M   'P 1'
#
loop_
_entity.id
_entity.type
_entity.pdbx_description
1 polymer ?
#
loop_
_entity_poly.entity_id
_entity_poly.type
_entity_poly.pdbx_seq_one_letter_code
_entity_poly.pdbx_strand_id
1 'polypeptide(L)'
;MTFSVSMYKQTMSLLDIPSGVLKSNFFRPRREKDKVVILLGATGTGKSRLSIDLATRFPAEIINSDKIQVHAGLDIATNKIPEEERCGIPHHLLGVIHPHADFTATDFVDMASMSWLRFCHAARSQS
;
A
#
# COMPACT_ATOMS: atom_id res chain seq x y z
N MET A 1 9.91 -9.07 25.00
CA MET A 1 10.65 -10.25 24.51
C MET A 1 9.83 -11.49 24.82
N THR A 2 9.83 -12.43 23.86
CA THR A 2 9.33 -13.82 23.86
C THR A 2 7.83 -14.07 23.63
N PHE A 3 7.58 -14.61 22.43
CA PHE A 3 6.37 -15.27 21.92
C PHE A 3 6.02 -16.54 22.71
N SER A 4 4.75 -16.97 22.67
CA SER A 4 4.44 -18.40 22.54
C SER A 4 3.04 -18.63 21.96
N VAL A 5 3.01 -19.45 20.91
CA VAL A 5 1.83 -19.97 20.20
C VAL A 5 1.37 -21.25 20.92
N SER A 6 0.06 -21.45 21.09
CA SER A 6 -0.53 -22.76 21.41
C SER A 6 -1.87 -22.88 20.70
N MET A 7 -1.94 -23.48 19.51
CA MET A 7 -2.01 -24.92 19.21
C MET A 7 -3.45 -25.48 19.29
N TYR A 8 -3.99 -25.71 18.08
CA TYR A 8 -5.00 -26.69 17.68
C TYR A 8 -5.49 -27.68 18.76
N LYS A 9 -6.81 -27.69 19.00
CA LYS A 9 -7.61 -28.91 19.14
C LYS A 9 -9.10 -28.59 19.23
N GLN A 10 -9.86 -28.97 18.20
CA GLN A 10 -11.15 -29.60 18.46
C GLN A 10 -11.44 -30.65 17.39
N THR A 11 -11.30 -31.88 17.87
CA THR A 11 -11.59 -33.16 17.24
C THR A 11 -13.09 -33.32 16.98
N MET A 12 -13.48 -33.70 15.76
CA MET A 12 -14.65 -34.56 15.56
C MET A 12 -14.23 -35.76 14.71
N SER A 13 -14.32 -36.93 15.34
CA SER A 13 -14.06 -38.23 14.76
C SER A 13 -15.28 -38.74 14.00
N LEU A 14 -15.04 -39.14 12.74
CA LEU A 14 -15.45 -40.41 12.13
C LEU A 14 -16.94 -40.80 12.08
N LEU A 15 -17.52 -40.70 10.89
CA LEU A 15 -18.50 -41.66 10.33
C LEU A 15 -18.25 -41.74 8.81
N ASP A 16 -18.25 -42.97 8.30
CA ASP A 16 -17.74 -43.44 7.01
C ASP A 16 -18.28 -42.71 5.76
N ILE A 17 -17.38 -42.27 4.87
CA ILE A 17 -17.70 -42.02 3.45
C ILE A 17 -16.61 -42.65 2.57
N PRO A 18 -16.96 -43.40 1.50
CA PRO A 18 -16.04 -44.25 0.75
C PRO A 18 -15.03 -43.47 -0.09
N SER A 19 -13.98 -44.19 -0.48
CA SER A 19 -12.92 -43.85 -1.44
C SER A 19 -13.43 -43.24 -2.75
N GLY A 20 -13.74 -41.95 -2.72
CA GLY A 20 -14.04 -41.11 -3.85
C GLY A 20 -13.58 -39.72 -3.48
N VAL A 21 -12.28 -39.45 -3.69
CA VAL A 21 -11.57 -38.22 -3.32
C VAL A 21 -12.29 -37.02 -3.94
N LEU A 22 -13.25 -36.49 -3.19
CA LEU A 22 -13.93 -35.24 -3.43
C LEU A 22 -12.87 -34.15 -3.46
N LYS A 23 -12.67 -33.62 -4.66
CA LYS A 23 -12.03 -32.34 -5.00
C LYS A 23 -11.82 -31.40 -3.81
N SER A 24 -10.74 -31.60 -3.06
CA SER A 24 -10.33 -30.72 -1.95
C SER A 24 -9.62 -29.45 -2.42
N ASN A 25 -9.99 -28.95 -3.61
CA ASN A 25 -9.67 -27.61 -4.08
C ASN A 25 -10.87 -26.66 -3.99
N PHE A 26 -11.98 -27.10 -3.39
CA PHE A 26 -13.20 -26.31 -3.26
C PHE A 26 -13.04 -25.29 -2.12
N PHE A 27 -12.88 -24.02 -2.50
CA PHE A 27 -12.76 -22.84 -1.64
C PHE A 27 -11.43 -22.68 -0.86
N ARG A 28 -10.37 -22.30 -1.58
CA ARG A 28 -9.50 -21.26 -1.02
C ARG A 28 -10.31 -19.96 -1.07
N PRO A 29 -10.70 -19.34 0.06
CA PRO A 29 -11.29 -18.01 -0.01
C PRO A 29 -10.30 -17.12 -0.78
N ARG A 30 -10.76 -16.55 -1.88
CA ARG A 30 -9.96 -15.59 -2.66
C ARG A 30 -9.69 -14.46 -1.68
N ARG A 31 -8.46 -14.35 -1.15
CA ARG A 31 -8.06 -13.21 -0.33
C ARG A 31 -8.46 -11.98 -1.11
N GLU A 32 -9.38 -11.21 -0.56
CA GLU A 32 -9.86 -10.00 -1.22
C GLU A 32 -8.64 -9.10 -1.37
N LYS A 33 -8.30 -8.76 -2.61
CA LYS A 33 -7.13 -7.95 -2.89
C LYS A 33 -7.49 -6.51 -2.57
N ASP A 34 -6.67 -5.89 -1.72
CA ASP A 34 -6.79 -4.49 -1.40
C ASP A 34 -6.68 -3.65 -2.71
N LYS A 35 -7.50 -2.60 -2.85
CA LYS A 35 -7.67 -1.84 -4.10
C LYS A 35 -6.67 -0.69 -4.21
N VAL A 36 -5.92 -0.61 -5.32
CA VAL A 36 -4.98 0.48 -5.60
C VAL A 36 -5.42 1.24 -6.85
N VAL A 37 -5.35 2.56 -6.81
CA VAL A 37 -5.55 3.45 -7.96
C VAL A 37 -4.20 3.97 -8.41
N ILE A 38 -3.90 3.87 -9.71
CA ILE A 38 -2.64 4.34 -10.30
C ILE A 38 -2.95 5.48 -11.26
N LEU A 39 -2.36 6.65 -11.01
CA LEU A 39 -2.48 7.82 -11.88
C LEU A 39 -1.23 7.95 -12.74
N LEU A 40 -1.36 7.71 -14.05
CA LEU A 40 -0.28 7.80 -15.04
C LEU A 40 -0.52 8.97 -16.00
N GLY A 41 0.56 9.51 -16.57
CA GLY A 41 0.50 10.61 -17.53
C GLY A 41 1.78 11.43 -17.55
N ALA A 42 1.95 12.25 -18.61
CA ALA A 42 3.12 13.10 -18.78
C ALA A 42 3.30 14.12 -17.62
N THR A 43 4.51 14.63 -17.44
CA THR A 43 4.79 15.68 -16.45
C THR A 43 3.93 16.92 -16.75
N GLY A 44 3.37 17.54 -15.71
CA GLY A 44 2.52 18.74 -15.86
C GLY A 44 1.06 18.49 -16.22
N THR A 45 0.61 17.24 -16.42
CA THR A 45 -0.81 16.95 -16.75
C THR A 45 -1.78 17.00 -15.55
N GLY A 46 -1.37 17.54 -14.41
CA GLY A 46 -2.24 17.73 -13.24
C GLY A 46 -2.49 16.50 -12.36
N LYS A 47 -1.66 15.44 -12.47
CA LYS A 47 -1.82 14.19 -11.68
C LYS A 47 -1.84 14.43 -10.16
N SER A 48 -0.95 15.27 -9.64
CA SER A 48 -0.85 15.54 -8.20
C SER A 48 -2.12 16.20 -7.65
N ARG A 49 -2.68 17.15 -8.43
CA ARG A 49 -3.97 17.77 -8.09
C ARG A 49 -5.10 16.74 -8.10
N LEU A 50 -5.17 15.91 -9.15
CA LEU A 50 -6.18 14.85 -9.24
C LEU A 50 -6.06 13.83 -8.08
N SER A 51 -4.85 13.47 -7.65
CA SER A 51 -4.69 12.56 -6.51
C SER A 51 -5.26 13.14 -5.21
N ILE A 52 -5.09 14.44 -4.98
CA ILE A 52 -5.65 15.11 -3.79
C ILE A 52 -7.18 15.21 -3.91
N ASP A 53 -7.70 15.59 -5.08
CA ASP A 53 -9.15 15.64 -5.34
C ASP A 53 -9.82 14.27 -5.12
N LEU A 54 -9.11 13.17 -5.38
CA LEU A 54 -9.57 11.81 -5.07
C LEU A 54 -9.43 11.49 -3.57
N ALA A 55 -8.29 11.79 -2.96
CA ALA A 55 -8.02 11.48 -1.55
C ALA A 55 -8.85 12.31 -0.56
N THR A 56 -9.40 13.44 -0.98
CA THR A 56 -10.40 14.19 -0.20
C THR A 56 -11.79 13.54 -0.20
N ARG A 57 -12.08 12.64 -1.16
CA ARG A 57 -13.38 11.96 -1.32
C ARG A 57 -13.38 10.53 -0.84
N PHE A 58 -12.21 9.91 -0.73
CA PHE A 58 -12.02 8.52 -0.30
C PHE A 58 -10.99 8.48 0.83
N PRO A 59 -11.12 7.55 1.80
CA PRO A 59 -10.07 7.33 2.79
C PRO A 59 -8.85 6.75 2.08
N ALA A 60 -7.94 7.62 1.64
CA ALA A 60 -6.81 7.26 0.81
C ALA A 60 -5.58 8.08 1.19
N GLU A 61 -4.42 7.49 0.97
CA GLU A 61 -3.11 8.12 1.09
C GLU A 61 -2.41 8.07 -0.26
N ILE A 62 -1.46 8.98 -0.50
CA ILE A 62 -0.79 9.14 -1.79
C ILE A 62 0.63 8.60 -1.68
N ILE A 63 1.03 7.73 -2.60
CA ILE A 63 2.42 7.27 -2.75
C ILE A 63 2.98 7.90 -4.03
N ASN A 64 4.00 8.76 -3.90
CA ASN A 64 4.69 9.32 -5.05
C ASN A 64 5.56 8.25 -5.74
N SER A 65 5.45 8.16 -7.06
CA SER A 65 6.25 7.26 -7.90
C SER A 65 7.28 7.96 -8.79
N ASP A 66 7.36 9.30 -8.74
CA ASP A 66 8.37 10.06 -9.47
C ASP A 66 9.73 9.95 -8.76
N LYS A 67 10.71 9.36 -9.46
CA LYS A 67 12.07 9.13 -8.95
C LYS A 67 12.76 10.42 -8.54
N ILE A 68 12.54 11.53 -9.23
CA ILE A 68 13.21 12.78 -8.93
C ILE A 68 12.59 13.44 -7.70
N GLN A 69 11.26 13.37 -7.57
CA GLN A 69 10.54 13.98 -6.45
C GLN A 69 10.73 13.23 -5.10
N VAL A 70 11.28 12.02 -5.11
CA VAL A 70 11.60 11.27 -3.87
C VAL A 70 12.69 11.95 -3.03
N HIS A 71 13.58 12.71 -3.68
CA HIS A 71 14.71 13.39 -3.02
C HIS A 71 14.26 14.69 -2.35
N ALA A 72 14.84 15.01 -1.19
CA ALA A 72 14.59 16.25 -0.46
C ALA A 72 15.08 17.48 -1.25
N GLY A 73 14.43 18.63 -1.05
CA GLY A 73 14.76 19.87 -1.76
C GLY A 73 14.46 19.85 -3.26
N LEU A 74 14.85 20.91 -3.98
CA LEU A 74 14.52 21.11 -5.40
C LEU A 74 13.01 21.13 -5.69
N ASP A 75 12.19 21.52 -4.71
CA ASP A 75 10.72 21.40 -4.79
C ASP A 75 10.14 22.15 -5.99
N ILE A 76 10.65 23.36 -6.26
CA ILE A 76 10.25 24.19 -7.41
C ILE A 76 10.68 23.52 -8.72
N ALA A 77 11.96 23.14 -8.83
CA ALA A 77 12.51 22.58 -10.07
C ALA A 77 11.87 21.23 -10.45
N THR A 78 11.39 20.49 -9.45
CA THR A 78 10.81 19.17 -9.61
C THR A 78 9.28 19.19 -9.59
N ASN A 79 8.66 20.37 -9.48
CA ASN A 79 7.20 20.55 -9.38
C ASN A 79 6.56 19.71 -8.26
N LYS A 80 7.19 19.65 -7.08
CA LYS A 80 6.56 19.00 -5.93
C LYS A 80 5.37 19.81 -5.47
N ILE A 81 4.32 19.10 -5.08
CA ILE A 81 3.15 19.75 -4.51
C ILE A 81 3.51 20.33 -3.12
N PRO A 82 3.33 21.65 -2.91
CA PRO A 82 3.62 22.28 -1.63
C PRO A 82 2.69 21.74 -0.54
N GLU A 83 3.15 21.76 0.71
CA GLU A 83 2.45 21.15 1.84
C GLU A 83 1.04 21.74 2.06
N GLU A 84 0.90 23.05 1.85
CA GLU A 84 -0.34 23.81 1.93
C GLU A 84 -1.41 23.29 0.95
N GLU A 85 -1.01 22.81 -0.21
CA GLU A 85 -1.90 22.27 -1.24
C GLU A 85 -2.26 20.80 -1.01
N ARG A 86 -1.61 20.10 -0.07
CA ARG A 86 -1.85 18.66 0.19
C ARG A 86 -3.15 18.39 0.96
N CYS A 87 -3.80 19.42 1.48
CA CYS A 87 -5.05 19.31 2.26
C CYS A 87 -4.98 18.32 3.43
N GLY A 88 -3.81 18.18 4.06
CA GLY A 88 -3.59 17.22 5.15
C GLY A 88 -3.55 15.75 4.73
N ILE A 89 -3.61 15.44 3.43
CA ILE A 89 -3.51 14.08 2.93
C ILE A 89 -2.08 13.55 3.10
N PRO A 90 -1.88 12.36 3.71
CA PRO A 90 -0.55 11.77 3.82
C PRO A 90 0.07 11.52 2.43
N HIS A 91 1.28 12.04 2.22
CA HIS A 91 2.09 11.81 1.03
C HIS A 91 3.35 11.04 1.42
N HIS A 92 3.51 9.86 0.83
CA HIS A 92 4.67 9.01 1.01
C HIS A 92 5.63 9.17 -0.17
N LEU A 93 6.92 8.94 0.07
CA LEU A 93 7.97 8.94 -0.96
C LEU A 93 8.09 10.28 -1.70
N LEU A 94 7.75 11.39 -1.03
CA LEU A 94 7.87 12.75 -1.57
C LEU A 94 8.85 13.56 -0.71
N GLY A 95 10.08 13.76 -1.21
CA GLY A 95 11.10 14.52 -0.51
C GLY A 95 11.71 13.85 0.72
N VAL A 96 11.63 12.51 0.82
CA VAL A 96 12.05 11.75 2.01
C VAL A 96 13.49 11.21 1.94
N ILE A 97 14.08 11.19 0.75
CA ILE A 97 15.44 10.66 0.51
C ILE A 97 16.45 11.80 0.44
N HIS A 98 17.66 11.57 0.93
CA HIS A 98 18.72 12.57 0.82
C HIS A 98 19.01 12.94 -0.65
N PRO A 99 19.30 14.21 -1.00
CA PRO A 99 19.48 14.63 -2.40
C PRO A 99 20.61 13.94 -3.16
N HIS A 100 21.62 13.46 -2.42
CA HIS A 100 22.79 12.77 -2.98
C HIS A 100 22.77 11.25 -2.75
N ALA A 101 21.71 10.70 -2.17
CA ALA A 101 21.58 9.25 -2.01
C ALA A 101 21.04 8.63 -3.31
N ASP A 102 21.43 7.39 -3.60
CA ASP A 102 20.81 6.63 -4.67
C ASP A 102 19.42 6.14 -4.26
N PHE A 103 18.53 6.01 -5.24
CA PHE A 103 17.19 5.44 -5.06
C PHE A 103 16.86 4.51 -6.22
N THR A 104 16.71 3.22 -5.92
CA THR A 104 16.49 2.15 -6.89
C THR A 104 15.01 1.76 -6.97
N ALA A 105 14.67 0.98 -8.00
CA ALA A 105 13.33 0.41 -8.13
C ALA A 105 12.99 -0.56 -6.97
N THR A 106 14.00 -1.27 -6.43
CA THR A 106 13.81 -2.14 -5.27
C THR A 106 13.47 -1.32 -4.04
N ASP A 107 14.18 -0.21 -3.80
CA ASP A 107 13.89 0.70 -2.68
C ASP A 107 12.47 1.26 -2.78
N PHE A 108 12.03 1.63 -3.99
CA PHE A 108 10.65 2.04 -4.24
C PHE A 108 9.65 0.95 -3.86
N VAL A 109 9.84 -0.29 -4.31
CA VAL A 109 8.94 -1.41 -4.00
C VAL A 109 8.86 -1.63 -2.50
N ASP A 110 9.99 -1.63 -1.80
CA ASP A 110 10.03 -1.88 -0.36
C ASP A 110 9.35 -0.75 0.43
N MET A 111 9.67 0.50 0.12
CA MET A 111 9.09 1.66 0.83
C MET A 111 7.60 1.86 0.51
N ALA A 112 7.19 1.67 -0.74
CA ALA A 112 5.78 1.74 -1.13
C ALA A 112 4.98 0.60 -0.46
N SER A 113 5.52 -0.61 -0.45
CA SER A 113 4.89 -1.77 0.21
C SER A 113 4.75 -1.55 1.71
N MET A 114 5.76 -0.99 2.37
CA MET A 114 5.70 -0.64 3.79
C MET A 114 4.62 0.40 4.08
N SER A 115 4.55 1.47 3.28
CA SER A 115 3.55 2.54 3.43
C SER A 115 2.13 2.00 3.25
N TRP A 116 1.95 1.17 2.21
CA TRP A 116 0.70 0.47 1.93
C TRP A 116 0.26 -0.45 3.08
N LEU A 117 1.16 -1.31 3.58
CA LEU A 117 0.85 -2.24 4.67
C LEU A 117 0.44 -1.50 5.94
N ARG A 118 1.08 -0.38 6.26
CA ARG A 118 0.72 0.47 7.41
C ARG A 118 -0.68 1.03 7.26
N PHE A 119 -1.00 1.59 6.10
CA PHE A 119 -2.33 2.10 5.80
C PHE A 119 -3.39 1.00 5.92
N CYS A 120 -3.17 -0.15 5.28
CA CYS A 120 -4.12 -1.28 5.35
C CYS A 120 -4.31 -1.81 6.78
N HIS A 121 -3.25 -1.82 7.60
CA HIS A 121 -3.35 -2.22 9.00
C HIS A 121 -4.21 -1.22 9.80
N ALA A 122 -3.95 0.08 9.61
CA ALA A 122 -4.71 1.14 10.28
C ALA A 122 -6.20 1.12 9.88
N ALA A 123 -6.51 0.87 8.61
CA ALA A 123 -7.87 0.77 8.11
C ALA A 123 -8.61 -0.45 8.71
N ARG A 124 -7.95 -1.61 8.81
CA ARG A 124 -8.53 -2.83 9.41
C ARG A 124 -8.73 -2.73 10.92
N SER A 125 -7.97 -1.91 11.63
CA SER A 125 -8.15 -1.70 13.08
C SER A 125 -9.36 -0.82 13.44
N GLN A 126 -9.96 -0.15 12.46
CA GLN A 126 -11.08 0.79 12.65
C GLN A 126 -12.42 0.21 12.16
N SER A 127 -12.42 -1.01 11.61
CA SER A 127 -13.60 -1.75 11.15
C SER A 127 -13.97 -2.87 12.11
#